data_AF-A0A7C7VKM8-F1
#
_entry.id   AF-A0A7C7VKM8-F1
#
_cell.length_a   1.000
_cell.length_b   1.000
_cell.length_c   1.000
_cell.angle_alpha   90.00
_cell.angle_beta   90.00
_cell.angle_gamma   90.00
#
_symmetry.space_group_name_H-M   'P 1'
#
loop_
_entity.id
_entity.type
_entity.pdbx_description
1 polymer ?
#
loop_
_entity_poly.entity_id
_entity_poly.type
_entity_poly.pdbx_seq_one_letter_code
_entity_poly.pdbx_strand_id
1 'polypeptide(L)'
;MPNVKQRFKMMDMPRGVTENDSWKAGLSALEQPVWPLCHLALMLYVAGPYDKIEEIVQDLPSPIETSSLTYTYPGTILHEYIHILRHLEALKLQPENLPDFPDILDPDGEYVNPLEGALVWIHQQVLEKELEYINSMLCSPCRCTLCCTGPAKNAGQEYFEIPLTSKELSLFNLSVVDTDSSRRISPAKAEKNYIIDGLPFFRKPSAVYHWATGWSLILTRGESCPNLAHDGLCRVYPARPEVCRRPQIFPFVVQKQNGFDGHGAVNPVWMRRDTLLAVWDCPYVRELKDEICRFASLNGLEMVFRENKC
;
A
#
# COMPACT_ATOMS: atom_id res chain seq x y z
N MET A 1 29.44 -18.36 15.06
CA MET A 1 28.57 -17.29 15.58
C MET A 1 27.14 -17.83 15.62
N PRO A 2 26.48 -17.90 16.78
CA PRO A 2 25.14 -18.47 16.85
C PRO A 2 24.14 -17.52 16.19
N ASN A 3 23.34 -18.10 15.31
CA ASN A 3 22.28 -17.48 14.54
C ASN A 3 21.13 -17.10 15.50
N VAL A 4 21.18 -15.90 16.07
CA VAL A 4 20.09 -15.38 16.91
C VAL A 4 18.97 -14.92 15.98
N LYS A 5 18.19 -15.88 15.48
CA LYS A 5 16.85 -15.58 14.97
C LYS A 5 16.05 -15.07 16.16
N GLN A 6 15.93 -13.76 16.22
CA GLN A 6 15.18 -13.05 17.23
C GLN A 6 13.70 -13.43 17.06
N ARG A 7 13.19 -14.33 17.90
CA ARG A 7 11.75 -14.59 17.97
C ARG A 7 11.10 -13.32 18.52
N PHE A 8 10.58 -12.45 17.65
CA PHE A 8 9.50 -11.57 18.05
C PHE A 8 8.45 -12.45 18.74
N LYS A 9 8.04 -12.08 19.96
CA LYS A 9 6.96 -12.80 20.63
C LYS A 9 5.73 -12.60 19.74
N MET A 10 5.40 -13.63 18.95
CA MET A 10 4.29 -13.61 18.03
C MET A 10 3.05 -13.21 18.82
N MET A 11 2.40 -12.13 18.41
CA MET A 11 1.12 -11.75 18.99
C MET A 11 0.09 -12.77 18.52
N ASP A 12 -0.51 -13.49 19.46
CA ASP A 12 -1.68 -14.30 19.19
C ASP A 12 -2.88 -13.39 18.94
N MET A 13 -3.82 -13.83 18.10
CA MET A 13 -5.06 -13.11 17.91
C MET A 13 -5.88 -13.07 19.21
N PRO A 14 -6.45 -11.91 19.59
CA PRO A 14 -7.42 -11.85 20.68
C PRO A 14 -8.58 -12.83 20.47
N ARG A 15 -9.14 -13.37 21.56
CA ARG A 15 -10.33 -14.25 21.48
C ARG A 15 -11.53 -13.48 20.89
N GLY A 16 -12.30 -14.13 20.02
CA GLY A 16 -13.51 -13.56 19.43
C GLY A 16 -13.27 -12.58 18.27
N VAL A 17 -12.04 -12.44 17.79
CA VAL A 17 -11.73 -11.56 16.64
C VAL A 17 -12.51 -11.94 15.39
N THR A 18 -12.66 -13.24 15.12
CA THR A 18 -13.38 -13.75 13.94
C THR A 18 -14.88 -13.49 13.99
N GLU A 19 -15.44 -13.24 15.17
CA GLU A 19 -16.86 -12.92 15.35
C GLU A 19 -17.15 -11.43 15.11
N ASN A 20 -16.11 -10.59 15.06
CA ASN A 20 -16.24 -9.15 14.87
C ASN A 20 -16.80 -8.81 13.46
N ASP A 21 -17.76 -7.89 13.39
CA ASP A 21 -18.38 -7.52 12.11
C ASP A 21 -17.39 -6.89 11.13
N SER A 22 -16.41 -6.13 11.63
CA SER A 22 -15.31 -5.60 10.80
C SER A 22 -14.46 -6.72 10.23
N TRP A 23 -14.17 -7.75 11.03
CA TRP A 23 -13.43 -8.92 10.54
C TRP A 23 -14.19 -9.64 9.43
N LYS A 24 -15.47 -9.94 9.65
CA LYS A 24 -16.33 -10.60 8.66
C LYS A 24 -16.42 -9.82 7.36
N ALA A 25 -16.57 -8.50 7.43
CA ALA A 25 -16.58 -7.65 6.25
C ALA A 25 -15.22 -7.65 5.51
N GLY A 26 -14.10 -7.62 6.24
CA GLY A 26 -12.77 -7.72 5.65
C GLY A 26 -12.52 -9.07 4.97
N LEU A 27 -12.96 -10.17 5.59
CA LEU A 27 -12.90 -11.51 5.01
C LEU A 27 -13.77 -11.62 3.77
N SER A 28 -15.01 -11.15 3.82
CA SER A 28 -15.91 -11.15 2.68
C SER A 28 -15.35 -10.36 1.49
N ALA A 29 -14.61 -9.27 1.75
CA ALA A 29 -13.93 -8.51 0.70
C ALA A 29 -12.72 -9.26 0.12
N LEU A 30 -11.92 -9.98 0.93
CA LEU A 30 -10.85 -10.86 0.44
C LEU A 30 -11.37 -11.97 -0.47
N GLU A 31 -12.57 -12.48 -0.19
CA GLU A 31 -13.18 -13.56 -0.96
C GLU A 31 -13.78 -13.09 -2.30
N GLN A 32 -13.97 -11.78 -2.48
CA GLN A 32 -14.59 -11.16 -3.65
C GLN A 32 -13.71 -10.02 -4.21
N PRO A 33 -12.49 -10.33 -4.71
CA PRO A 33 -11.59 -9.32 -5.24
C PRO A 33 -12.24 -8.55 -6.39
N VAL A 34 -12.01 -7.25 -6.46
CA VAL A 34 -12.65 -6.36 -7.44
C VAL A 34 -11.96 -6.38 -8.80
N TRP A 35 -10.65 -6.65 -8.86
CA TRP A 35 -9.89 -6.58 -10.12
C TRP A 35 -10.46 -7.45 -11.26
N PRO A 36 -10.90 -8.71 -11.07
CA PRO A 36 -11.46 -9.50 -12.17
C PRO A 36 -12.66 -8.82 -12.83
N LEU A 37 -13.50 -8.12 -12.05
CA LEU A 37 -14.61 -7.34 -12.57
C LEU A 37 -14.13 -6.08 -13.29
N CYS A 38 -13.13 -5.36 -12.74
CA CYS A 38 -12.51 -4.22 -13.42
C CYS A 38 -11.90 -4.65 -14.76
N HIS A 39 -11.13 -5.74 -14.78
CA HIS A 39 -10.50 -6.25 -15.98
C HIS A 39 -11.52 -6.66 -17.04
N LEU A 40 -12.64 -7.28 -16.66
CA LEU A 40 -13.76 -7.53 -17.57
C LEU A 40 -14.29 -6.23 -18.19
N ALA A 41 -14.54 -5.21 -17.39
CA ALA A 41 -15.02 -3.92 -17.89
C ALA A 41 -14.01 -3.24 -18.83
N LEU A 42 -12.71 -3.29 -18.52
CA LEU A 42 -11.66 -2.74 -19.39
C LEU A 42 -11.55 -3.53 -20.71
N MET A 43 -11.68 -4.86 -20.68
CA MET A 43 -11.72 -5.67 -21.91
C MET A 43 -12.93 -5.32 -22.78
N LEU A 44 -14.12 -5.17 -22.18
CA LEU A 44 -15.32 -4.73 -22.89
C LEU A 44 -15.15 -3.32 -23.48
N TYR A 45 -14.45 -2.42 -22.78
CA TYR A 45 -14.16 -1.08 -23.27
C TYR A 45 -13.28 -1.10 -24.52
N VAL A 46 -12.19 -1.86 -24.47
CA VAL A 46 -11.22 -1.92 -25.56
C VAL A 46 -11.80 -2.63 -26.78
N ALA A 47 -12.51 -3.75 -26.57
CA ALA A 47 -13.03 -4.58 -27.66
C ALA A 47 -14.42 -4.16 -28.15
N GLY A 48 -15.19 -3.46 -27.33
CA GLY A 48 -16.58 -3.13 -27.57
C GLY A 48 -16.83 -1.73 -28.16
N PRO A 49 -18.08 -1.44 -28.53
CA PRO A 49 -18.51 -0.18 -29.15
C PRO A 49 -18.77 0.92 -28.11
N TYR A 50 -18.03 0.94 -26.99
CA TYR A 50 -18.20 1.91 -25.91
C TYR A 50 -17.25 3.09 -26.08
N ASP A 51 -17.75 4.30 -25.91
CA ASP A 51 -16.93 5.51 -25.92
C ASP A 51 -16.45 5.86 -24.50
N LYS A 52 -17.18 5.44 -23.46
CA LYS A 52 -16.85 5.72 -22.06
C LYS A 52 -16.95 4.49 -21.17
N ILE A 53 -16.17 4.46 -20.10
CA ILE A 53 -16.25 3.44 -19.06
C ILE A 53 -17.61 3.50 -18.33
N GLU A 54 -18.18 4.70 -18.14
CA GLU A 54 -19.52 4.86 -17.57
C GLU A 54 -20.60 4.06 -18.29
N GLU A 55 -20.53 3.97 -19.63
CA GLU A 55 -21.53 3.25 -20.43
C GLU A 55 -21.50 1.76 -20.09
N ILE A 56 -20.30 1.19 -19.94
CA ILE A 56 -20.13 -0.20 -19.52
C ILE A 56 -20.70 -0.40 -18.11
N VAL A 57 -20.39 0.49 -17.18
CA VAL A 57 -20.89 0.38 -15.79
C VAL A 57 -22.44 0.37 -15.75
N GLN A 58 -23.09 1.08 -16.67
CA GLN A 58 -24.55 1.12 -16.78
C GLN A 58 -25.14 -0.12 -17.49
N ASP A 59 -24.42 -0.66 -18.47
CA ASP A 59 -24.89 -1.76 -19.32
C ASP A 59 -24.55 -3.15 -18.77
N LEU A 60 -23.72 -3.26 -17.72
CA LEU A 60 -23.36 -4.55 -17.14
C LEU A 60 -24.59 -5.27 -16.53
N PRO A 61 -24.78 -6.57 -16.82
CA PRO A 61 -25.86 -7.35 -16.24
C PRO A 61 -25.67 -7.50 -14.72
N SER A 62 -26.77 -7.74 -14.01
CA SER A 62 -26.76 -8.02 -12.56
C SER A 62 -27.60 -9.28 -12.32
N PRO A 63 -27.01 -10.37 -11.78
CA PRO A 63 -25.61 -10.53 -11.35
C PRO A 63 -24.62 -10.86 -12.49
N ILE A 64 -23.31 -10.82 -12.20
CA ILE A 64 -22.24 -11.42 -13.02
C ILE A 64 -21.64 -12.61 -12.27
N GLU A 65 -21.60 -13.76 -12.91
CA GLU A 65 -21.03 -15.00 -12.38
C GLU A 65 -19.80 -15.42 -13.18
N THR A 66 -18.73 -15.78 -12.47
CA THR A 66 -17.57 -16.49 -13.02
C THR A 66 -17.51 -17.89 -12.43
N SER A 67 -16.50 -18.68 -12.79
CA SER A 67 -16.31 -20.02 -12.20
C SER A 67 -16.06 -20.01 -10.69
N SER A 68 -15.67 -18.87 -10.11
CA SER A 68 -15.27 -18.78 -8.70
C SER A 68 -15.80 -17.56 -7.95
N LEU A 69 -16.47 -16.61 -8.62
CA LEU A 69 -16.94 -15.35 -8.06
C LEU A 69 -18.35 -15.01 -8.55
N THR A 70 -19.11 -14.28 -7.72
CA THR A 70 -20.45 -13.81 -8.04
C THR A 70 -20.60 -12.37 -7.59
N TYR A 71 -20.68 -11.44 -8.54
CA TYR A 71 -20.91 -10.04 -8.28
C TYR A 71 -22.41 -9.75 -8.40
N THR A 72 -23.08 -9.57 -7.27
CA THR A 72 -24.53 -9.27 -7.25
C THR A 72 -24.83 -7.91 -7.89
N TYR A 73 -24.04 -6.88 -7.55
CA TYR A 73 -24.26 -5.50 -8.01
C TYR A 73 -23.00 -4.94 -8.70
N PRO A 74 -22.59 -5.47 -9.86
CA PRO A 74 -21.31 -5.13 -10.48
C PRO A 74 -21.19 -3.66 -10.85
N GLY A 75 -22.28 -3.03 -11.33
CA GLY A 75 -22.30 -1.60 -11.62
C GLY A 75 -22.00 -0.74 -10.39
N THR A 76 -22.57 -1.07 -9.23
CA THR A 76 -22.30 -0.39 -7.95
C THR A 76 -20.84 -0.57 -7.52
N ILE A 77 -20.31 -1.79 -7.65
CA ILE A 77 -18.91 -2.08 -7.31
C ILE A 77 -17.97 -1.25 -8.20
N LEU A 78 -18.17 -1.28 -9.52
CA LEU A 78 -17.30 -0.56 -10.46
C LEU A 78 -17.42 0.96 -10.35
N HIS A 79 -18.59 1.49 -9.96
CA HIS A 79 -18.77 2.92 -9.78
C HIS A 79 -17.76 3.51 -8.78
N GLU A 80 -17.42 2.77 -7.72
CA GLU A 80 -16.40 3.17 -6.75
C GLU A 80 -15.00 3.32 -7.37
N TYR A 81 -14.71 2.60 -8.45
CA TYR A 81 -13.39 2.57 -9.09
C TYR A 81 -13.36 3.35 -10.41
N ILE A 82 -14.48 3.97 -10.81
CA ILE A 82 -14.63 4.57 -12.13
C ILE A 82 -13.55 5.61 -12.44
N HIS A 83 -13.22 6.45 -11.46
CA HIS A 83 -12.17 7.46 -11.59
C HIS A 83 -10.79 6.87 -11.91
N ILE A 84 -10.49 5.63 -11.48
CA ILE A 84 -9.25 4.92 -11.81
C ILE A 84 -9.36 4.32 -13.22
N LEU A 85 -10.49 3.68 -13.52
CA LEU A 85 -10.70 2.98 -14.79
C LEU A 85 -10.72 3.94 -15.99
N ARG A 86 -11.23 5.16 -15.80
CA ARG A 86 -11.29 6.21 -16.82
C ARG A 86 -9.93 6.64 -17.35
N HIS A 87 -8.83 6.34 -16.68
CA HIS A 87 -7.51 6.56 -17.24
C HIS A 87 -7.34 5.85 -18.59
N LEU A 88 -7.99 4.68 -18.79
CA LEU A 88 -7.96 3.97 -20.07
C LEU A 88 -8.72 4.71 -21.19
N GLU A 89 -9.63 5.65 -20.86
CA GLU A 89 -10.40 6.38 -21.87
C GLU A 89 -9.50 7.20 -22.79
N ALA A 90 -8.46 7.81 -22.22
CA ALA A 90 -7.52 8.64 -22.95
C ALA A 90 -6.74 7.85 -24.02
N LEU A 91 -6.46 6.55 -23.78
CA LEU A 91 -5.80 5.69 -24.76
C LEU A 91 -6.65 5.44 -26.01
N LYS A 92 -7.98 5.43 -25.87
CA LYS A 92 -8.91 5.19 -26.99
C LYS A 92 -9.35 6.48 -27.68
N LEU A 93 -9.61 7.54 -26.91
CA LEU A 93 -10.25 8.76 -27.40
C LEU A 93 -9.28 9.90 -27.72
N GLN A 94 -8.12 9.97 -27.06
CA GLN A 94 -7.21 11.12 -27.15
C GLN A 94 -5.73 10.67 -27.07
N PRO A 95 -5.23 9.90 -28.04
CA PRO A 95 -3.86 9.40 -28.03
C PRO A 95 -2.80 10.53 -28.03
N GLU A 96 -3.14 11.72 -28.51
CA GLU A 96 -2.31 12.93 -28.43
C GLU A 96 -2.29 13.61 -27.04
N ASN A 97 -3.25 13.30 -26.17
CA ASN A 97 -3.34 13.80 -24.78
C ASN A 97 -3.37 12.64 -23.78
N LEU A 98 -2.53 11.62 -24.01
CA LEU A 98 -2.37 10.56 -23.03
C LEU A 98 -2.03 11.18 -21.68
N PRO A 99 -2.72 10.83 -20.58
CA PRO A 99 -2.23 11.13 -19.26
C PRO A 99 -0.81 10.57 -19.17
N ASP A 100 0.06 11.25 -18.40
CA ASP A 100 1.41 10.77 -18.09
C ASP A 100 1.29 9.45 -17.30
N PHE A 101 1.05 8.36 -18.03
CA PHE A 101 1.26 7.03 -17.52
C PHE A 101 2.76 6.88 -17.33
N PRO A 102 3.20 6.35 -16.19
CA PRO A 102 4.60 6.04 -16.06
C PRO A 102 5.01 5.03 -17.13
N ASP A 103 6.21 5.21 -17.67
CA ASP A 103 6.82 4.15 -18.46
C ASP A 103 7.02 2.91 -17.58
N ILE A 104 6.55 1.77 -18.11
CA ILE A 104 6.62 0.48 -17.42
C ILE A 104 7.55 -0.45 -18.20
N LEU A 105 8.51 -1.01 -17.48
CA LEU A 105 9.36 -2.10 -17.93
C LEU A 105 8.77 -3.43 -17.48
N ASP A 106 8.95 -4.45 -18.30
CA ASP A 106 8.72 -5.84 -17.93
C ASP A 106 9.86 -6.37 -17.02
N PRO A 107 9.79 -7.64 -16.55
CA PRO A 107 10.84 -8.23 -15.73
C PRO A 107 12.20 -8.37 -16.43
N ASP A 108 12.24 -8.39 -17.76
CA ASP A 108 13.46 -8.48 -18.57
C ASP A 108 14.10 -7.09 -18.80
N GLY A 109 13.38 -6.01 -18.46
CA GLY A 109 13.83 -4.63 -18.56
C GLY A 109 13.43 -3.93 -19.85
N GLU A 110 12.53 -4.52 -20.63
CA GLU A 110 12.01 -3.96 -21.88
C GLU A 110 10.71 -3.18 -21.63
N TYR A 111 10.47 -2.14 -22.41
CA TYR A 111 9.24 -1.36 -22.28
C TYR A 111 8.02 -2.17 -22.73
N VAL A 112 7.00 -2.22 -21.88
CA VAL A 112 5.70 -2.77 -22.28
C VAL A 112 4.97 -1.79 -23.20
N ASN A 113 4.03 -2.31 -24.01
CA ASN A 113 3.23 -1.45 -24.86
C ASN A 113 2.30 -0.53 -24.03
N PRO A 114 1.87 0.63 -24.54
CA PRO A 114 1.10 1.61 -23.76
C PRO A 114 -0.20 1.07 -23.16
N LEU A 115 -0.90 0.19 -23.88
CA LEU A 115 -2.14 -0.43 -23.39
C LEU A 115 -1.87 -1.33 -22.18
N GLU A 116 -0.88 -2.20 -22.30
CA GLU A 116 -0.44 -3.08 -21.20
C GLU A 116 0.05 -2.26 -20.01
N GLY A 117 0.86 -1.23 -20.24
CA GLY A 117 1.32 -0.32 -19.20
C GLY A 117 0.16 0.32 -18.43
N ALA A 118 -0.84 0.84 -19.15
CA ALA A 118 -2.03 1.40 -18.51
C ALA A 118 -2.84 0.36 -17.73
N LEU A 119 -3.03 -0.85 -18.27
CA LEU A 119 -3.74 -1.92 -17.57
C LEU A 119 -3.05 -2.31 -16.26
N VAL A 120 -1.73 -2.48 -16.29
CA VAL A 120 -0.91 -2.82 -15.12
C VAL A 120 -0.91 -1.67 -14.10
N TRP A 121 -0.86 -0.41 -14.57
CA TRP A 121 -0.97 0.76 -13.69
C TRP A 121 -2.34 0.85 -13.01
N ILE A 122 -3.42 0.67 -13.78
CA ILE A 122 -4.79 0.65 -13.25
C ILE A 122 -4.94 -0.51 -12.25
N HIS A 123 -4.38 -1.68 -12.53
CA HIS A 123 -4.37 -2.83 -11.62
C HIS A 123 -3.75 -2.49 -10.27
N GLN A 124 -2.57 -1.85 -10.27
CA GLN A 124 -1.93 -1.35 -9.04
C GLN A 124 -2.87 -0.44 -8.25
N GLN A 125 -3.48 0.56 -8.90
CA GLN A 125 -4.33 1.54 -8.24
C GLN A 125 -5.62 0.94 -7.68
N VAL A 126 -6.26 0.01 -8.41
CA VAL A 126 -7.45 -0.72 -7.93
C VAL A 126 -7.10 -1.51 -6.67
N LEU A 127 -6.01 -2.28 -6.70
CA LEU A 127 -5.60 -3.08 -5.55
C LEU A 127 -5.14 -2.24 -4.37
N GLU A 128 -4.51 -1.09 -4.58
CA GLU A 128 -4.16 -0.18 -3.48
C GLU A 128 -5.41 0.29 -2.74
N LYS A 129 -6.45 0.72 -3.47
CA LYS A 129 -7.72 1.15 -2.89
C LYS A 129 -8.44 -0.01 -2.18
N GLU A 130 -8.49 -1.18 -2.80
CA GLU A 130 -9.15 -2.35 -2.24
C GLU A 130 -8.45 -2.88 -0.98
N LEU A 131 -7.12 -3.03 -1.03
CA LEU A 131 -6.34 -3.51 0.09
C LEU A 131 -6.27 -2.49 1.24
N GLU A 132 -6.38 -1.18 0.97
CA GLU A 132 -6.58 -0.19 2.02
C GLU A 132 -7.84 -0.49 2.83
N TYR A 133 -8.96 -0.77 2.16
CA TYR A 133 -10.20 -1.14 2.82
C TYR A 133 -10.04 -2.45 3.59
N ILE A 134 -9.58 -3.52 2.94
CA ILE A 134 -9.42 -4.85 3.56
C ILE A 134 -8.50 -4.78 4.79
N ASN A 135 -7.32 -4.17 4.66
CA ASN A 135 -6.39 -4.02 5.77
C ASN A 135 -7.02 -3.22 6.93
N SER A 136 -7.81 -2.19 6.63
CA SER A 136 -8.54 -1.42 7.65
C SER A 136 -9.50 -2.29 8.44
N MET A 137 -10.22 -3.16 7.74
CA MET A 137 -11.26 -4.00 8.33
C MET A 137 -10.68 -5.13 9.19
N LEU A 138 -9.57 -5.73 8.76
CA LEU A 138 -8.94 -6.88 9.42
C LEU A 138 -7.95 -6.50 10.53
N CYS A 139 -7.26 -5.35 10.39
CA CYS A 139 -6.21 -4.96 11.33
C CYS A 139 -6.78 -4.47 12.68
N SER A 140 -7.84 -3.67 12.65
CA SER A 140 -8.41 -3.05 13.86
C SER A 140 -8.81 -4.08 14.93
N PRO A 141 -9.56 -5.17 14.60
CA PRO A 141 -9.91 -6.20 15.58
C PRO A 141 -8.71 -6.90 16.22
N CYS A 142 -7.57 -6.99 15.52
CA CYS A 142 -6.39 -7.72 15.98
C CYS A 142 -5.64 -7.02 17.13
N ARG A 143 -5.84 -5.71 17.33
CA ARG A 143 -5.07 -4.88 18.29
C ARG A 143 -3.54 -5.03 18.15
N CYS A 144 -3.09 -5.29 16.92
CA CYS A 144 -1.68 -5.45 16.60
C CYS A 144 -1.00 -4.07 16.59
N THR A 145 0.14 -3.94 17.28
CA THR A 145 0.87 -2.67 17.36
C THR A 145 2.12 -2.63 16.48
N LEU A 146 2.31 -3.64 15.61
CA LEU A 146 3.55 -3.87 14.87
C LEU A 146 3.98 -2.70 13.97
N CYS A 147 3.01 -2.04 13.31
CA CYS A 147 3.23 -0.85 12.49
C CYS A 147 3.23 0.46 13.30
N CYS A 148 2.86 0.42 14.58
CA CYS A 148 2.73 1.60 15.45
C CYS A 148 3.90 1.76 16.42
N THR A 149 4.90 0.89 16.39
CA THR A 149 6.09 0.96 17.23
C THR A 149 7.35 1.12 16.40
N GLY A 150 8.33 1.86 16.93
CA GLY A 150 9.67 1.91 16.36
C GLY A 150 10.38 0.55 16.44
N PRO A 151 11.61 0.45 15.90
CA PRO A 151 12.37 -0.80 15.98
C PRO A 151 12.63 -1.22 17.44
N ALA A 152 12.81 -2.52 17.66
CA ALA A 152 13.21 -3.02 18.98
C ALA A 152 14.60 -2.48 19.36
N LYS A 153 14.93 -2.46 20.66
CA LYS A 153 16.21 -1.91 21.17
C LYS A 153 17.46 -2.53 20.53
N ASN A 154 17.35 -3.77 20.06
CA ASN A 154 18.42 -4.55 19.44
C ASN A 154 18.16 -4.87 17.95
N ALA A 155 17.16 -4.24 17.33
CA ALA A 155 16.94 -4.37 15.89
C ALA A 155 18.08 -3.71 15.10
N GLY A 156 18.39 -4.20 13.91
CA GLY A 156 19.43 -3.61 13.05
C GLY A 156 19.10 -2.17 12.64
N GLN A 157 17.82 -1.86 12.45
CA GLN A 157 17.34 -0.51 12.14
C GLN A 157 17.33 0.38 13.38
N GLU A 158 17.74 1.64 13.23
CA GLU A 158 17.78 2.64 14.31
C GLU A 158 16.46 3.39 14.48
N TYR A 159 15.68 3.50 13.41
CA TYR A 159 14.37 4.16 13.40
C TYR A 159 13.43 3.52 12.37
N PHE A 160 12.16 3.91 12.45
CA PHE A 160 11.13 3.61 11.47
C PHE A 160 10.53 4.93 10.96
N GLU A 161 10.48 5.10 9.65
CA GLU A 161 9.94 6.29 9.00
C GLU A 161 8.48 6.10 8.63
N ILE A 162 7.65 7.08 8.96
CA ILE A 162 6.27 7.17 8.53
C ILE A 162 6.17 8.45 7.68
N PRO A 163 6.18 8.36 6.33
CA PRO A 163 5.95 9.51 5.47
C PRO A 163 4.60 10.17 5.78
N LEU A 164 4.59 11.50 5.78
CA LEU A 164 3.43 12.33 6.07
C LEU A 164 3.20 13.36 4.97
N THR A 165 1.93 13.65 4.71
CA THR A 165 1.52 14.84 3.96
C THR A 165 1.46 16.05 4.90
N SER A 166 1.48 17.25 4.33
CA SER A 166 1.34 18.49 5.11
C SER A 166 0.05 18.57 5.94
N LYS A 167 -1.02 17.89 5.49
CA LYS A 167 -2.31 17.84 6.22
C LYS A 167 -2.25 16.91 7.44
N GLU A 168 -1.46 15.84 7.34
CA GLU A 168 -1.31 14.82 8.39
C GLU A 168 -0.42 15.27 9.55
N LEU A 169 0.37 16.34 9.39
CA LEU A 169 1.24 16.88 10.45
C LEU A 169 0.45 17.19 11.73
N SER A 170 -0.77 17.72 11.57
CA SER A 170 -1.66 18.08 12.67
C SER A 170 -2.12 16.89 13.53
N LEU A 171 -1.95 15.66 13.05
CA LEU A 171 -2.31 14.44 13.78
C LEU A 171 -1.30 14.10 14.89
N PHE A 172 -0.11 14.71 14.88
CA PHE A 172 1.00 14.35 15.77
C PHE A 172 1.41 15.55 16.62
N ASN A 173 1.16 15.46 17.94
CA ASN A 173 1.67 16.45 18.90
C ASN A 173 3.11 16.13 19.29
N LEU A 174 4.04 16.31 18.36
CA LEU A 174 5.48 16.07 18.52
C LEU A 174 6.28 17.31 18.13
N SER A 175 7.53 17.37 18.60
CA SER A 175 8.48 18.38 18.14
C SER A 175 8.66 18.30 16.62
N VAL A 176 8.73 19.46 15.97
CA VAL A 176 8.95 19.59 14.53
C VAL A 176 10.36 20.10 14.27
N VAL A 177 11.12 19.36 13.45
CA VAL A 177 12.44 19.74 12.96
C VAL A 177 12.28 20.17 11.50
N ASP A 178 12.26 21.47 11.29
CA ASP A 178 12.13 22.10 9.98
C ASP A 178 13.22 23.16 9.82
N THR A 179 14.37 22.75 9.29
CA THR A 179 15.55 23.60 9.13
C THR A 179 16.05 23.55 7.70
N ASP A 180 16.82 24.56 7.28
CA ASP A 180 17.46 24.55 5.96
C ASP A 180 18.33 23.32 5.73
N SER A 181 18.93 22.78 6.79
CA SER A 181 19.75 21.58 6.71
C SER A 181 18.91 20.31 6.51
N SER A 182 17.80 20.15 7.25
CA SER A 182 16.93 18.97 7.09
C SER A 182 16.28 18.92 5.71
N ARG A 183 15.85 20.08 5.18
CA ARG A 183 15.23 20.20 3.85
C ARG A 183 16.16 19.84 2.68
N ARG A 184 17.47 19.71 2.89
CA ARG A 184 18.46 19.41 1.86
C ARG A 184 18.98 17.98 1.90
N ILE A 185 18.50 17.17 2.84
CA ILE A 185 18.94 15.79 3.02
C ILE A 185 17.75 14.84 3.01
N SER A 186 17.94 13.64 2.48
CA SER A 186 16.95 12.56 2.59
C SER A 186 17.21 11.74 3.86
N PRO A 187 16.20 11.08 4.44
CA PRO A 187 16.35 10.23 5.63
C PRO A 187 17.49 9.21 5.51
N ALA A 188 17.53 8.48 4.39
CA ALA A 188 18.57 7.47 4.12
C ALA A 188 20.00 8.05 4.07
N LYS A 189 20.16 9.31 3.66
CA LYS A 189 21.46 10.00 3.70
C LYS A 189 21.74 10.60 5.09
N ALA A 190 20.69 11.02 5.79
CA ALA A 190 20.73 11.63 7.12
C ALA A 190 21.24 10.66 8.19
N GLU A 191 20.98 9.36 8.04
CA GLU A 191 21.49 8.29 8.93
C GLU A 191 22.98 8.40 9.25
N LYS A 192 23.78 8.85 8.28
CA LYS A 192 25.23 8.87 8.45
C LYS A 192 25.72 10.12 9.17
N ASN A 193 25.05 11.26 9.03
CA ASN A 193 25.66 12.57 9.34
C ASN A 193 24.71 13.66 9.88
N TYR A 194 23.39 13.44 9.97
CA TYR A 194 22.49 14.49 10.44
C TYR A 194 22.43 14.51 11.97
N ILE A 195 23.11 15.52 12.55
CA ILE A 195 23.30 15.70 13.99
C ILE A 195 22.54 16.92 14.48
N ILE A 196 21.82 16.76 15.59
CA ILE A 196 21.03 17.78 16.27
C ILE A 196 21.48 17.82 17.73
N ASP A 197 21.95 18.97 18.20
CA ASP A 197 22.58 19.17 19.51
C ASP A 197 23.55 18.04 19.90
N GLY A 198 24.47 17.71 18.99
CA GLY A 198 25.53 16.72 19.23
C GLY A 198 25.12 15.25 19.18
N LEU A 199 23.85 14.93 18.88
CA LEU A 199 23.40 13.54 18.69
C LEU A 199 22.81 13.31 17.30
N PRO A 200 22.98 12.13 16.70
CA PRO A 200 22.23 11.74 15.51
C PRO A 200 20.73 11.88 15.72
N PHE A 201 19.99 12.30 14.69
CA PHE A 201 18.55 12.55 14.81
C PHE A 201 17.75 11.35 15.35
N PHE A 202 18.10 10.13 14.94
CA PHE A 202 17.44 8.89 15.40
C PHE A 202 17.78 8.49 16.86
N ARG A 203 18.67 9.23 17.54
CA ARG A 203 18.95 9.08 18.98
C ARG A 203 18.26 10.15 19.84
N LYS A 204 17.49 11.05 19.22
CA LYS A 204 16.58 11.96 19.91
C LYS A 204 15.22 11.28 20.14
N PRO A 205 14.34 11.84 20.98
CA PRO A 205 12.94 11.42 21.01
C PRO A 205 12.29 11.52 19.64
N SER A 206 11.27 10.70 19.37
CA SER A 206 10.52 10.73 18.11
C SER A 206 10.01 12.12 17.81
N ALA A 207 10.17 12.53 16.56
CA ALA A 207 9.84 13.86 16.08
C ALA A 207 9.40 13.82 14.62
N VAL A 208 8.78 14.92 14.18
CA VAL A 208 8.42 15.13 12.79
C VAL A 208 9.52 15.92 12.11
N TYR A 209 9.95 15.49 10.94
CA TYR A 209 11.05 16.09 10.19
C TYR A 209 10.60 16.51 8.80
N HIS A 210 11.09 17.67 8.37
CA HIS A 210 10.99 18.11 6.97
C HIS A 210 12.29 17.77 6.24
N TRP A 211 12.23 16.73 5.41
CA TRP A 211 13.34 16.27 4.58
C TRP A 211 13.27 16.85 3.18
N ALA A 212 14.33 16.64 2.40
CA ALA A 212 14.32 16.92 0.96
C ALA A 212 13.23 16.13 0.20
N THR A 213 12.82 14.98 0.74
CA THR A 213 11.80 14.10 0.16
C THR A 213 10.38 14.35 0.70
N GLY A 214 10.19 15.37 1.54
CA GLY A 214 8.91 15.70 2.17
C GLY A 214 8.92 15.49 3.68
N TRP A 215 7.72 15.41 4.27
CA TRP A 215 7.57 15.26 5.71
C TRP A 215 7.55 13.79 6.13
N SER A 216 8.09 13.50 7.31
CA SER A 216 7.88 12.19 7.95
C SER A 216 7.95 12.28 9.46
N LEU A 217 7.28 11.34 10.11
CA LEU A 217 7.48 11.01 11.51
C LEU A 217 8.60 9.96 11.61
N ILE A 218 9.60 10.24 12.44
CA ILE A 218 10.66 9.31 12.79
C ILE A 218 10.33 8.68 14.14
N LEU A 219 10.02 7.39 14.14
CA LEU A 219 9.85 6.59 15.35
C LEU A 219 11.18 5.91 15.71
N THR A 220 11.78 6.33 16.83
CA THR A 220 13.07 5.79 17.27
C THR A 220 12.91 4.47 18.05
N ARG A 221 14.04 3.81 18.32
CA ARG A 221 14.04 2.49 18.97
C ARG A 221 13.29 2.48 20.31
N GLY A 222 12.35 1.54 20.43
CA GLY A 222 11.58 1.33 21.65
C GLY A 222 10.49 2.37 21.92
N GLU A 223 10.33 3.36 21.04
CA GLU A 223 9.23 4.32 21.14
C GLU A 223 7.98 3.83 20.39
N SER A 224 6.83 4.36 20.78
CA SER A 224 5.55 4.09 20.15
C SER A 224 5.01 5.35 19.49
N CYS A 225 4.22 5.17 18.44
CA CYS A 225 3.43 6.23 17.84
C CYS A 225 2.65 6.97 18.95
N PRO A 226 2.66 8.32 18.99
CA PRO A 226 1.97 9.07 20.05
C PRO A 226 0.44 8.88 20.03
N ASN A 227 -0.10 8.41 18.90
CA ASN A 227 -1.50 8.06 18.75
C ASN A 227 -1.82 6.61 19.13
N LEU A 228 -0.85 5.80 19.53
CA LEU A 228 -1.08 4.45 20.03
C LEU A 228 -1.59 4.51 21.48
N ALA A 229 -2.81 4.05 21.72
CA ALA A 229 -3.39 3.91 23.05
C ALA A 229 -2.84 2.67 23.77
N HIS A 230 -2.99 2.64 25.10
CA HIS A 230 -2.49 1.55 25.94
C HIS A 230 -3.12 0.18 25.65
N ASP A 231 -4.32 0.17 25.06
CA ASP A 231 -5.05 -1.03 24.65
C ASP A 231 -4.65 -1.51 23.24
N GLY A 232 -3.68 -0.85 22.60
CA GLY A 232 -3.17 -1.19 21.27
C GLY A 232 -3.92 -0.52 20.11
N LEU A 233 -4.92 0.32 20.39
CA LEU A 233 -5.70 1.00 19.35
C LEU A 233 -5.08 2.32 18.91
N CYS A 234 -5.21 2.65 17.63
CA CYS A 234 -4.83 3.97 17.11
C CYS A 234 -5.95 4.98 17.39
N ARG A 235 -5.65 6.04 18.15
CA ARG A 235 -6.62 7.10 18.50
C ARG A 235 -7.14 7.88 17.29
N VAL A 236 -6.36 7.93 16.21
CA VAL A 236 -6.72 8.60 14.96
C VAL A 236 -7.03 7.59 13.86
N TYR A 237 -7.46 6.35 14.17
CA TYR A 237 -7.58 5.29 13.17
C TYR A 237 -8.31 5.71 11.88
N PRO A 238 -9.47 6.40 11.90
CA PRO A 238 -10.13 6.84 10.67
C PRO A 238 -9.36 7.92 9.90
N ALA A 239 -8.60 8.75 10.62
CA ALA A 239 -7.81 9.86 10.07
C ALA A 239 -6.32 9.52 9.93
N ARG A 240 -5.93 8.25 10.13
CA ARG A 240 -4.52 7.85 10.19
C ARG A 240 -3.83 8.14 8.85
N PRO A 241 -2.50 8.37 8.87
CA PRO A 241 -1.75 8.67 7.67
C PRO A 241 -1.94 7.63 6.59
N GLU A 242 -1.88 8.02 5.32
CA GLU A 242 -2.09 7.13 4.17
C GLU A 242 -1.26 5.85 4.26
N VAL A 243 0.04 5.97 4.55
CA VAL A 243 0.95 4.82 4.71
C VAL A 243 0.51 3.87 5.82
N CYS A 244 -0.12 4.38 6.88
CA CYS A 244 -0.65 3.56 7.98
C CYS A 244 -1.94 2.82 7.61
N ARG A 245 -2.55 3.11 6.47
CA ARG A 245 -3.75 2.42 5.97
C ARG A 245 -3.43 1.23 5.10
N ARG A 246 -2.17 1.11 4.66
CA ARG A 246 -1.64 -0.02 3.90
C ARG A 246 -0.68 -0.87 4.74
N PRO A 247 -0.99 -1.38 5.95
CA PRO A 247 0.08 -1.83 6.83
C PRO A 247 0.57 -3.28 6.64
N GLN A 248 -0.16 -4.20 5.98
CA GLN A 248 0.21 -5.63 6.05
C GLN A 248 0.09 -6.43 4.76
N ILE A 249 -0.84 -6.12 3.86
CA ILE A 249 -0.91 -6.72 2.52
C ILE A 249 -0.80 -5.60 1.50
N PHE A 250 0.10 -5.76 0.54
CA PHE A 250 0.51 -4.72 -0.40
C PHE A 250 0.53 -5.25 -1.83
N PRO A 251 -0.03 -4.50 -2.79
CA PRO A 251 0.18 -4.79 -4.19
C PRO A 251 1.53 -4.26 -4.64
N PHE A 252 2.32 -5.13 -5.25
CA PHE A 252 3.48 -4.80 -6.06
C PHE A 252 3.20 -5.33 -7.46
N VAL A 253 2.18 -4.78 -8.11
CA VAL A 253 1.95 -5.02 -9.54
C VAL A 253 3.03 -4.29 -10.34
N VAL A 254 3.32 -3.05 -9.94
CA VAL A 254 4.49 -2.28 -10.39
C VAL A 254 5.31 -1.80 -9.20
N GLN A 255 6.61 -1.68 -9.42
CA GLN A 255 7.57 -1.16 -8.46
C GLN A 255 8.40 -0.06 -9.11
N LYS A 256 8.45 1.11 -8.47
CA LYS A 256 9.33 2.20 -8.88
C LYS A 256 10.78 1.77 -8.81
N GLN A 257 11.51 1.91 -9.91
CA GLN A 257 12.95 1.71 -9.94
C GLN A 257 13.66 3.02 -9.58
N ASN A 258 14.69 2.91 -8.74
CA ASN A 258 15.61 4.01 -8.52
C ASN A 258 16.67 3.95 -9.62
N GLY A 259 16.36 4.49 -10.81
CA GLY A 259 17.25 4.51 -11.96
C GLY A 259 17.07 5.78 -12.77
N PHE A 260 18.18 6.34 -13.25
CA PHE A 260 18.18 7.40 -14.26
C PHE A 260 17.69 6.78 -15.56
N ASP A 261 16.71 7.41 -16.23
CA ASP A 261 16.55 7.15 -17.65
C ASP A 261 17.88 7.51 -18.32
N GLY A 262 18.34 6.72 -19.28
CA GLY A 262 19.61 6.98 -19.99
C GLY A 262 19.63 8.31 -20.77
N HIS A 263 18.65 9.19 -20.58
CA HIS A 263 18.44 10.44 -21.31
C HIS A 263 18.56 11.69 -20.41
N GLY A 264 18.97 11.53 -19.16
CA GLY A 264 19.31 12.66 -18.28
C GLY A 264 18.10 13.38 -17.68
N ALA A 265 16.89 12.84 -17.88
CA ALA A 265 15.74 13.19 -17.08
C ALA A 265 15.60 12.17 -15.93
N VAL A 266 14.97 12.59 -14.84
CA VAL A 266 14.66 11.69 -13.71
C VAL A 266 13.19 11.32 -13.85
N ASN A 267 12.80 10.71 -14.98
CA ASN A 267 11.48 10.12 -15.04
C ASN A 267 11.53 8.79 -14.27
N PRO A 268 10.67 8.62 -13.23
CA PRO A 268 10.66 7.40 -12.47
C PRO A 268 10.18 6.27 -13.38
N VAL A 269 11.09 5.38 -13.77
CA VAL A 269 10.73 4.17 -14.52
C VAL A 269 10.15 3.15 -13.54
N TRP A 270 9.04 2.52 -13.92
CA TRP A 270 8.38 1.49 -13.12
C TRP A 270 8.63 0.12 -13.71
N MET A 271 8.77 -0.91 -12.87
CA MET A 271 8.98 -2.28 -13.31
C MET A 271 7.80 -3.13 -12.88
N ARG A 272 7.25 -3.90 -13.81
CA ARG A 272 6.20 -4.89 -13.56
C ARG A 272 6.75 -6.01 -12.67
N ARG A 273 5.95 -6.41 -11.67
CA ARG A 273 6.30 -7.38 -10.63
C ARG A 273 5.21 -8.41 -10.38
N ASP A 274 3.94 -8.07 -10.64
CA ASP A 274 2.79 -8.97 -10.46
C ASP A 274 2.80 -9.74 -9.13
N THR A 275 3.18 -9.06 -8.04
CA THR A 275 3.35 -9.69 -6.73
C THR A 275 2.36 -9.09 -5.72
N LEU A 276 1.82 -9.92 -4.84
CA LEU A 276 1.17 -9.51 -3.61
C LEU A 276 2.12 -9.82 -2.44
N LEU A 277 2.50 -8.80 -1.67
CA LEU A 277 3.35 -8.97 -0.49
C LEU A 277 2.49 -8.97 0.77
N ALA A 278 2.69 -9.93 1.67
CA ALA A 278 2.05 -9.94 3.00
C ALA A 278 3.06 -10.08 4.14
N VAL A 279 2.83 -9.32 5.21
CA VAL A 279 3.68 -9.29 6.40
C VAL A 279 3.34 -10.45 7.33
N TRP A 280 4.18 -11.48 7.35
CA TRP A 280 3.97 -12.73 8.08
C TRP A 280 3.89 -12.55 9.60
N ASP A 281 4.48 -11.49 10.13
CA ASP A 281 4.40 -11.17 11.56
C ASP A 281 3.02 -10.67 11.98
N CYS A 282 2.16 -10.29 11.02
CA CYS A 282 0.80 -9.87 11.31
C CYS A 282 -0.10 -11.06 11.70
N PRO A 283 -0.86 -10.96 12.81
CA PRO A 283 -1.72 -12.05 13.26
C PRO A 283 -2.78 -12.47 12.23
N TYR A 284 -3.48 -11.53 11.59
CA TYR A 284 -4.50 -11.88 10.60
C TYR A 284 -3.91 -12.43 9.31
N VAL A 285 -2.69 -12.02 8.93
CA VAL A 285 -2.03 -12.56 7.73
C VAL A 285 -1.72 -14.05 7.94
N ARG A 286 -1.36 -14.46 9.16
CA ARG A 286 -1.15 -15.88 9.47
C ARG A 286 -2.46 -16.65 9.53
N GLU A 287 -3.48 -16.06 10.15
CA GLU A 287 -4.80 -16.69 10.26
C GLU A 287 -5.42 -16.90 8.87
N LEU A 288 -5.41 -15.86 8.04
CA LEU A 288 -6.08 -15.82 6.73
C LEU A 288 -5.13 -16.15 5.58
N LYS A 289 -4.10 -16.96 5.83
CA LYS A 289 -3.04 -17.23 4.85
C LYS A 289 -3.61 -17.76 3.53
N ASP A 290 -4.54 -18.71 3.61
CA ASP A 290 -5.07 -19.39 2.44
C ASP A 290 -6.02 -18.48 1.64
N GLU A 291 -6.80 -17.66 2.33
CA GLU A 291 -7.67 -16.63 1.74
C GLU A 291 -6.84 -15.55 1.04
N ILE A 292 -5.73 -15.12 1.64
CA ILE A 292 -4.82 -14.15 1.03
C ILE A 292 -4.14 -14.75 -0.21
N CYS A 293 -3.69 -16.01 -0.15
CA CYS A 293 -3.17 -16.72 -1.32
C CYS A 293 -4.23 -16.82 -2.44
N ARG A 294 -5.48 -17.12 -2.09
CA ARG A 294 -6.59 -17.16 -3.04
C ARG A 294 -6.87 -15.79 -3.64
N PHE A 295 -6.87 -14.73 -2.84
CA PHE A 295 -7.00 -13.35 -3.31
C PHE A 295 -5.89 -13.03 -4.32
N ALA A 296 -4.62 -13.31 -4.01
CA ALA A 296 -3.51 -13.09 -4.94
C ALA A 296 -3.73 -13.82 -6.27
N SER A 297 -4.09 -15.11 -6.21
CA SER A 297 -4.33 -15.93 -7.40
C SER A 297 -5.48 -15.41 -8.27
N LEU A 298 -6.60 -14.98 -7.66
CA LEU A 298 -7.74 -14.42 -8.39
C LEU A 298 -7.40 -13.08 -9.07
N ASN A 299 -6.44 -12.34 -8.52
CA ASN A 299 -5.93 -11.10 -9.11
C ASN A 299 -4.77 -11.33 -10.10
N GLY A 300 -4.35 -12.58 -10.33
CA GLY A 300 -3.22 -12.89 -11.22
C GLY A 300 -1.86 -12.49 -10.64
N LEU A 301 -1.71 -12.52 -9.32
CA LEU A 301 -0.48 -12.15 -8.61
C LEU A 301 0.20 -13.35 -7.95
N GLU A 302 1.52 -13.29 -7.86
CA GLU A 302 2.33 -14.20 -7.03
C GLU A 302 2.32 -13.75 -5.56
N MET A 303 2.07 -14.68 -4.63
CA MET A 303 2.03 -14.39 -3.21
C MET A 303 3.42 -14.50 -2.55
N VAL A 304 3.91 -13.42 -1.94
CA VAL A 304 5.18 -13.37 -1.21
C VAL A 304 4.96 -12.99 0.26
N PHE A 305 5.33 -13.88 1.19
CA PHE A 305 5.31 -13.60 2.62
C PHE A 305 6.67 -13.09 3.09
N ARG A 306 6.70 -12.00 3.87
CA ARG A 306 7.93 -11.46 4.48
C ARG A 306 7.76 -11.14 5.96
N GLU A 307 8.82 -11.32 6.73
CA GLU A 307 8.91 -10.81 8.10
C GLU A 307 8.98 -9.28 8.07
N ASN A 308 8.44 -8.62 9.10
CA ASN A 308 8.45 -7.17 9.21
C ASN A 308 9.83 -6.67 9.65
N LYS A 309 10.29 -5.55 9.08
CA LYS A 309 11.53 -4.87 9.50
C LYS A 309 12.76 -5.83 9.48
N CYS A 310 12.80 -6.76 8.52
CA CYS A 310 13.95 -7.66 8.27
C CYS A 310 14.60 -7.39 6.91
#